data_AF-A0A9W6Y608-F1
#
_entry.id   AF-A0A9W6Y608-F1
#
_cell.length_a   1.000
_cell.length_b   1.000
_cell.length_c   1.000
_cell.angle_alpha   90.00
_cell.angle_beta   90.00
_cell.angle_gamma   90.00
#
_symmetry.space_group_name_H-M   'P 1'
#
loop_
_entity.id
_entity.type
_entity.pdbx_description
1 polymer ?
#
loop_
_entity_poly.entity_id
_entity_poly.type
_entity_poly.pdbx_seq_one_letter_code
_entity_poly.pdbx_strand_id
1 'polypeptide(L)'
;MCFYHVVAKVNERTWNLPEHLTKIVVTDVYDLHFSCSEGEYEERKKQVLTRWRLTSGLEEFTRYFEGQWLTGKFATWQCHRSPVGFAKTNNPVEQLNRVIEQRYTQHRRLRMAFLLQRLLECCKSESASMKAFKNEVGGNSRFKTRATDMRRNGLLVEAPLSCARIAFLIDDDCTGVTQVWHTHLG
;
A
#
# COMPACT_ATOMS: atom_id res chain seq x y z
N MET A 1 11.30 2.55 -1.31
CA MET A 1 10.84 1.73 -0.16
C MET A 1 9.37 1.43 -0.38
N CYS A 2 8.85 0.24 -0.10
CA CYS A 2 7.42 0.00 -0.39
C CYS A 2 6.50 0.64 0.66
N PHE A 3 5.25 0.87 0.28
CA PHE A 3 4.25 1.44 1.18
C PHE A 3 3.83 0.50 2.32
N TYR A 4 3.80 -0.83 2.10
CA TYR A 4 3.49 -1.79 3.17
C TYR A 4 4.42 -1.63 4.38
N HIS A 5 5.73 -1.47 4.14
CA HIS A 5 6.69 -1.28 5.22
C HIS A 5 6.52 0.07 5.92
N VAL A 6 6.09 1.12 5.21
CA VAL A 6 5.73 2.40 5.85
C VAL A 6 4.58 2.16 6.81
N VAL A 7 3.49 1.54 6.36
CA VAL A 7 2.30 1.28 7.18
C VAL A 7 2.62 0.37 8.37
N ALA A 8 3.41 -0.69 8.16
CA ALA A 8 3.84 -1.59 9.24
C ALA A 8 4.62 -0.81 10.32
N LYS A 9 5.54 0.07 9.92
CA LYS A 9 6.31 0.90 10.87
C LYS A 9 5.50 2.03 11.49
N VAL A 10 4.53 2.60 10.78
CA VAL A 10 3.56 3.52 11.37
C VAL A 10 2.78 2.80 12.46
N ASN A 11 2.22 1.63 12.19
CA ASN A 11 1.47 0.84 13.18
C ASN A 11 2.33 0.48 14.41
N GLU A 12 3.58 0.06 14.22
CA GLU A 12 4.53 -0.17 15.32
C GLU A 12 4.83 1.09 16.15
N ARG A 13 4.72 2.29 15.56
CA ARG A 13 5.01 3.56 16.25
C ARG A 13 3.78 4.23 16.83
N THR A 14 2.58 3.86 16.38
CA THR A 14 1.31 4.41 16.85
C THR A 14 0.57 3.49 17.82
N TRP A 15 1.05 2.27 18.10
CA TRP A 15 0.32 1.27 18.90
C TRP A 15 -0.07 1.73 20.32
N ASN A 16 0.71 2.64 20.92
CA ASN A 16 0.45 3.22 22.24
C ASN A 16 -0.22 4.60 22.19
N LEU A 17 -0.45 5.15 21.01
CA LEU A 17 -1.07 6.46 20.89
C LEU A 17 -2.59 6.36 21.09
N PRO A 18 -3.21 7.41 21.66
CA PRO A 18 -4.65 7.55 21.63
C PRO A 18 -5.23 7.31 20.23
N GLU A 19 -6.39 6.66 20.16
CA GLU A 19 -7.04 6.28 18.90
C GLU A 19 -7.20 7.45 17.93
N HIS A 20 -7.59 8.62 18.44
CA HIS A 20 -7.75 9.82 17.61
C HIS A 20 -6.44 10.28 16.95
N LEU A 21 -5.30 10.18 17.64
CA LEU A 21 -3.98 10.51 17.08
C LEU A 21 -3.56 9.49 16.03
N THR A 22 -3.81 8.21 16.30
CA THR A 22 -3.55 7.13 15.34
C THR A 22 -4.37 7.32 14.07
N LYS A 23 -5.66 7.68 14.18
CA LYS A 23 -6.53 7.96 13.03
C LYS A 23 -5.99 9.12 12.19
N ILE A 24 -5.56 10.22 12.82
CA ILE A 24 -4.94 11.37 12.13
C ILE A 24 -3.72 10.91 11.34
N VAL A 25 -2.77 10.26 12.01
CA VAL A 25 -1.52 9.81 11.40
C VAL A 25 -1.77 8.86 10.23
N VAL A 26 -2.62 7.86 10.43
CA VAL A 26 -2.90 6.84 9.41
C VAL A 26 -3.52 7.50 8.18
N THR A 27 -4.58 8.30 8.34
CA THR A 27 -5.24 9.01 7.24
C THR A 27 -4.22 9.83 6.44
N ASP A 28 -3.40 10.61 7.13
CA ASP A 28 -2.43 11.50 6.51
C ASP A 28 -1.36 10.77 5.72
N VAL A 29 -0.88 9.64 6.26
CA VAL A 29 0.09 8.78 5.56
C VAL A 29 -0.51 8.18 4.29
N TYR A 30 -1.79 7.79 4.32
CA TYR A 30 -2.48 7.31 3.13
C TYR A 30 -2.68 8.42 2.09
N ASP A 31 -3.06 9.63 2.51
CA ASP A 31 -3.24 10.75 1.58
C ASP A 31 -1.92 11.17 0.93
N LEU A 32 -0.80 11.10 1.68
CA LEU A 32 0.55 11.29 1.13
C LEU A 32 0.92 10.20 0.13
N HIS A 33 0.63 8.93 0.45
CA HIS A 33 0.91 7.82 -0.46
C HIS A 33 0.18 7.98 -1.79
N PHE A 34 -1.11 8.33 -1.73
CA PHE A 34 -1.99 8.39 -2.88
C PHE A 34 -2.02 9.76 -3.58
N SER A 35 -1.08 10.65 -3.26
CA SER A 35 -0.90 11.89 -4.03
C SER A 35 -0.60 11.58 -5.50
N CYS A 36 -1.33 12.22 -6.41
CA CYS A 36 -1.33 11.92 -7.85
C CYS A 36 -0.18 12.60 -8.60
N SER A 37 0.49 13.58 -7.99
CA SER A 37 1.65 14.27 -8.54
C SER A 37 2.64 14.67 -7.44
N GLU A 38 3.85 15.05 -7.84
CA GLU A 38 4.86 15.58 -6.92
C GLU A 38 4.42 16.93 -6.32
N GLY A 39 3.75 17.78 -7.10
CA GLY A 39 3.22 19.06 -6.60
C GLY A 39 2.14 18.87 -5.53
N GLU A 40 1.17 17.98 -5.77
CA GLU A 40 0.14 17.63 -4.79
C GLU A 40 0.77 17.04 -3.52
N TYR A 41 1.76 16.16 -3.69
CA TYR A 41 2.48 15.54 -2.58
C TYR A 41 3.20 16.57 -1.71
N GLU A 42 3.96 17.49 -2.31
CA GLU A 42 4.70 18.50 -1.53
C GLU A 42 3.78 19.48 -0.81
N GLU A 43 2.65 19.85 -1.41
CA GLU A 43 1.65 20.68 -0.73
C GLU A 43 1.01 19.95 0.45
N ARG A 44 0.55 18.71 0.22
CA ARG A 44 -0.06 17.88 1.26
C ARG A 44 0.94 17.56 2.38
N LYS A 45 2.21 17.32 2.06
CA LYS A 45 3.29 17.11 3.02
C LYS A 45 3.47 18.30 3.95
N LYS A 46 3.45 19.54 3.42
CA LYS A 46 3.52 20.75 4.26
C LYS A 46 2.33 20.86 5.21
N GLN A 47 1.12 20.56 4.72
CA GLN A 47 -0.10 20.62 5.51
C GLN A 47 -0.10 19.57 6.63
N VAL A 48 0.24 18.32 6.31
CA VAL A 48 0.36 17.21 7.26
C VAL A 48 1.39 17.50 8.35
N LEU A 49 2.60 17.94 7.96
CA LEU A 49 3.65 18.27 8.94
C LEU A 49 3.25 19.44 9.84
N THR A 50 2.62 20.47 9.29
CA THR A 50 2.10 21.60 10.08
C THR A 50 1.08 21.11 11.10
N ARG A 51 0.10 20.29 10.66
CA ARG A 51 -0.92 19.74 11.56
C ARG A 51 -0.32 18.87 12.65
N TRP A 52 0.59 17.96 12.31
CA TRP A 52 1.21 17.08 13.32
C TRP A 52 2.06 17.86 14.33
N ARG A 53 2.76 18.91 13.89
CA ARG A 53 3.52 19.79 14.80
C ARG A 53 2.64 20.59 15.76
N LEU A 54 1.40 20.91 15.35
CA LEU A 54 0.42 21.58 16.19
C LEU A 54 -0.37 20.63 17.09
N THR A 55 -0.25 19.32 16.88
CA THR A 55 -1.00 18.31 17.63
C THR A 55 -0.16 17.77 18.78
N SER A 56 -0.55 18.08 20.02
CA SER A 56 0.12 17.57 21.21
C SER A 56 0.11 16.04 21.25
N GLY A 57 1.25 15.43 21.54
CA GLY A 57 1.43 13.98 21.59
C GLY A 57 1.90 13.35 20.26
N LEU A 58 2.09 14.13 19.19
CA LEU A 58 2.67 13.68 17.92
C LEU A 58 4.11 14.16 17.71
N GLU A 59 4.74 14.83 18.67
CA GLU A 59 6.04 15.48 18.49
C GLU A 59 7.15 14.46 18.17
N GLU A 60 7.20 13.35 18.90
CA GLU A 60 8.17 12.28 18.68
C GLU A 60 7.90 11.56 17.35
N PHE A 61 6.64 11.25 17.08
CA PHE A 61 6.23 10.59 15.84
C PHE A 61 6.57 11.44 14.62
N THR A 62 6.29 12.74 14.67
CA THR A 62 6.58 13.70 13.59
C THR A 62 8.07 13.74 13.28
N ARG A 63 8.91 13.87 14.31
CA ARG A 63 10.37 13.88 14.16
C ARG A 63 10.88 12.59 13.54
N TYR A 64 10.37 11.45 14.00
CA TYR A 64 10.68 10.13 13.43
C TYR A 64 10.28 10.04 11.97
N PHE A 65 9.03 10.40 11.64
CA PHE A 65 8.47 10.19 10.32
C PHE A 65 9.13 11.11 9.28
N GLU A 66 9.34 12.37 9.64
CA GLU A 66 10.05 13.33 8.79
C GLU A 66 11.48 12.86 8.48
N GLY A 67 12.22 12.43 9.50
CA GLY A 67 13.60 11.97 9.32
C GLY A 67 13.73 10.67 8.51
N GLN A 68 12.84 9.69 8.74
CA GLN A 68 12.95 8.37 8.11
C GLN A 68 12.28 8.32 6.73
N TRP A 69 11.08 8.87 6.62
CA TRP A 69 10.17 8.63 5.49
C TRP A 69 10.01 9.83 4.56
N LEU A 70 10.44 11.04 4.95
CA LEU A 70 10.33 12.23 4.09
C LEU A 70 11.68 12.74 3.57
N THR A 71 12.73 12.67 4.39
CA THR A 71 14.06 13.22 4.05
C THR A 71 15.13 12.13 3.86
N GLY A 72 14.89 10.92 4.37
CA GLY A 72 15.85 9.83 4.36
C GLY A 72 15.92 9.00 3.07
N LYS A 73 16.78 7.97 3.09
CA LYS A 73 16.95 6.98 2.00
C LYS A 73 15.65 6.27 1.61
N PHE A 74 14.68 6.21 2.53
CA PHE A 74 13.44 5.49 2.35
C PHE A 74 12.28 6.35 1.86
N ALA A 75 12.52 7.59 1.43
CA ALA A 75 11.47 8.54 1.06
C ALA A 75 10.68 8.20 -0.21
N THR A 76 11.10 7.19 -0.99
CA THR A 76 10.45 6.80 -2.26
C THR A 76 9.37 5.74 -2.05
N TRP A 77 8.23 6.13 -1.49
CA TRP A 77 7.09 5.24 -1.23
C TRP A 77 5.75 5.78 -1.77
N GLN A 78 5.75 6.95 -2.41
CA GLN A 78 4.56 7.58 -2.96
C GLN A 78 4.13 6.89 -4.24
N CYS A 79 2.81 6.82 -4.46
CA CYS A 79 2.21 6.17 -5.62
C CYS A 79 2.62 6.82 -6.94
N HIS A 80 2.74 8.15 -7.02
CA HIS A 80 3.11 8.86 -8.25
C HIS A 80 4.56 8.60 -8.69
N ARG A 81 5.41 8.05 -7.82
CA ARG A 81 6.79 7.66 -8.17
C ARG A 81 6.89 6.27 -8.80
N SER A 82 5.83 5.48 -8.70
CA SER A 82 5.77 4.17 -9.37
C SER A 82 5.35 4.38 -10.82
N PRO A 83 6.12 3.86 -11.80
CA PRO A 83 5.72 3.91 -13.20
C PRO A 83 4.35 3.23 -13.39
N VAL A 84 3.60 3.70 -14.38
CA VAL A 84 2.27 3.15 -14.68
C VAL A 84 2.42 1.68 -15.12
N GLY A 85 1.48 0.82 -14.70
CA GLY A 85 1.52 -0.63 -14.97
C GLY A 85 2.28 -1.45 -13.92
N PHE A 86 3.01 -0.82 -13.00
CA PHE A 86 3.61 -1.52 -11.87
C PHE A 86 2.64 -1.60 -10.69
N ALA A 87 2.73 -2.70 -9.93
CA ALA A 87 1.93 -2.88 -8.72
C ALA A 87 2.26 -1.77 -7.70
N LYS A 88 1.32 -0.83 -7.53
CA LYS A 88 1.42 0.30 -6.60
C LYS A 88 1.47 -0.12 -5.13
N THR A 89 1.00 -1.34 -4.84
CA THR A 89 1.13 -1.99 -3.54
C THR A 89 1.90 -3.30 -3.73
N ASN A 90 2.96 -3.49 -2.96
CA ASN A 90 3.74 -4.73 -2.98
C ASN A 90 3.13 -5.83 -2.08
N ASN A 91 1.90 -5.61 -1.60
CA ASN A 91 1.19 -6.49 -0.67
C ASN A 91 1.13 -7.97 -1.12
N PRO A 92 0.94 -8.32 -2.41
CA PRO A 92 0.96 -9.73 -2.84
C PRO A 92 2.31 -10.40 -2.60
N VAL A 93 3.41 -9.68 -2.84
CA VAL A 93 4.77 -10.19 -2.63
C VAL A 93 5.04 -10.38 -1.15
N GLU A 94 4.67 -9.41 -0.31
CA GLU A 94 4.87 -9.51 1.13
C GLU A 94 4.01 -10.62 1.76
N GLN A 95 2.78 -10.79 1.27
CA GLN A 95 1.92 -11.88 1.72
C GLN A 95 2.50 -13.25 1.34
N LEU A 96 3.05 -13.39 0.13
CA LEU A 96 3.75 -14.61 -0.28
C LEU A 96 4.99 -14.85 0.58
N ASN A 97 5.83 -13.83 0.79
CA ASN A 97 7.00 -13.92 1.65
C ASN A 97 6.62 -14.38 3.06
N ARG A 98 5.56 -13.82 3.64
CA ARG A 98 5.07 -14.23 4.97
C ARG A 98 4.69 -15.70 5.03
N VAL A 99 4.01 -16.22 3.99
CA VAL A 99 3.63 -17.64 3.93
C VAL A 99 4.87 -18.53 3.83
N ILE A 100 5.85 -18.15 3.00
CA ILE A 100 7.12 -18.87 2.86
C ILE A 100 7.87 -18.89 4.20
N GLU A 101 8.01 -17.72 4.81
CA GLU A 101 8.70 -17.55 6.09
C GLU A 101 8.04 -18.35 7.21
N GLN A 102 6.71 -18.30 7.32
CA GLN A 102 5.98 -18.97 8.38
C GLN A 102 5.94 -20.49 8.20
N ARG A 103 5.66 -20.99 6.99
CA ARG A 103 5.37 -22.41 6.75
C ARG A 103 6.59 -23.23 6.36
N TYR A 104 7.54 -22.65 5.64
CA TYR A 104 8.60 -23.42 4.99
C TYR A 104 9.99 -23.13 5.55
N THR A 105 10.26 -21.91 6.00
CA THR A 105 11.54 -21.58 6.65
C THR A 105 11.44 -21.44 8.17
N GLN A 106 10.22 -21.33 8.72
CA GLN A 106 9.95 -21.09 10.14
C GLN A 106 10.75 -19.89 10.68
N HIS A 107 10.87 -18.83 9.88
CA HIS A 107 11.69 -17.65 10.16
C HIS A 107 13.19 -17.93 10.38
N ARG A 108 13.70 -19.10 9.98
CA ARG A 108 15.12 -19.47 10.09
C ARG A 108 15.87 -19.14 8.82
N ARG A 109 17.10 -18.65 8.97
CA ARG A 109 18.04 -18.50 7.85
C ARG A 109 18.58 -19.88 7.45
N LEU A 110 18.28 -20.31 6.24
CA LEU A 110 18.71 -21.61 5.69
C LEU A 110 19.93 -21.45 4.77
N ARG A 111 20.76 -22.49 4.66
CA ARG A 111 21.78 -22.56 3.59
C ARG A 111 21.07 -22.77 2.24
N MET A 112 21.69 -22.32 1.15
CA MET A 112 21.08 -22.33 -0.19
C MET A 112 20.47 -23.69 -0.58
N ALA A 113 21.19 -24.79 -0.36
CA ALA A 113 20.68 -26.13 -0.69
C ALA A 113 19.36 -26.47 0.05
N PHE A 114 19.28 -26.17 1.34
CA PHE A 114 18.06 -26.39 2.14
C PHE A 114 16.94 -25.43 1.74
N LEU A 115 17.28 -24.18 1.40
CA LEU A 115 16.28 -23.22 0.92
C LEU A 115 15.62 -23.70 -0.38
N LEU A 116 16.43 -24.17 -1.34
CA LEU A 116 15.91 -24.69 -2.61
C LEU A 116 15.01 -25.92 -2.39
N GLN A 117 15.36 -26.81 -1.45
CA GLN A 117 14.51 -27.93 -1.08
C GLN A 117 13.16 -27.46 -0.50
N ARG A 118 13.16 -26.48 0.41
CA ARG A 118 11.92 -25.94 0.99
C ARG A 118 11.06 -25.20 -0.03
N LEU A 119 11.66 -24.48 -0.97
CA LEU A 119 10.93 -23.86 -2.08
C LEU A 119 10.32 -24.91 -3.01
N LEU A 120 11.03 -26.00 -3.30
CA LEU A 120 10.50 -27.10 -4.09
C LEU A 120 9.32 -27.79 -3.40
N GLU A 121 9.41 -28.02 -2.09
CA GLU A 121 8.29 -28.53 -1.27
C GLU A 121 7.09 -27.58 -1.33
N CYS A 122 7.31 -26.27 -1.25
CA CYS A 122 6.27 -25.27 -1.44
C CYS A 122 5.58 -25.40 -2.79
N CYS A 123 6.35 -25.48 -3.89
CA CYS A 123 5.79 -25.66 -5.22
C CYS A 123 4.96 -26.95 -5.34
N LYS A 124 5.47 -28.07 -4.80
CA LYS A 124 4.76 -29.35 -4.82
C LYS A 124 3.44 -29.29 -4.04
N SER A 125 3.48 -28.73 -2.83
CA SER A 125 2.29 -28.56 -1.99
C SER A 125 1.25 -27.66 -2.66
N GLU A 126 1.65 -26.51 -3.20
CA GLU A 126 0.72 -25.61 -3.89
C GLU A 126 0.18 -26.22 -5.19
N SER A 127 0.98 -27.02 -5.92
CA SER A 127 0.52 -27.75 -7.11
C SER A 127 -0.45 -28.90 -6.79
N ALA A 128 -0.30 -29.52 -5.61
CA ALA A 128 -1.21 -30.56 -5.13
C ALA A 128 -2.50 -29.96 -4.57
N SER A 129 -2.46 -28.70 -4.14
CA SER A 129 -3.67 -27.94 -3.81
C SER A 129 -4.50 -27.79 -5.09
N MET A 130 -5.64 -28.47 -5.16
CA MET A 130 -6.59 -28.45 -6.29
C MET A 130 -7.27 -27.09 -6.53
N LYS A 131 -6.64 -25.98 -6.11
CA LYS A 131 -7.09 -24.63 -6.42
C LYS A 131 -6.91 -24.42 -7.92
N ALA A 132 -8.01 -24.47 -8.66
CA ALA A 132 -8.02 -24.14 -10.07
C ALA A 132 -7.43 -22.74 -10.27
N PHE A 133 -6.50 -22.63 -11.22
CA PHE A 133 -6.02 -21.33 -11.67
C PHE A 133 -7.20 -20.60 -12.32
N LYS A 134 -7.50 -19.38 -11.85
CA LYS A 134 -8.56 -18.57 -12.43
C LYS A 134 -7.98 -17.83 -13.63
N ASN A 135 -8.42 -18.20 -14.84
CA ASN A 135 -8.05 -17.52 -16.08
C ASN A 135 -8.76 -16.17 -16.25
N GLU A 136 -9.84 -15.95 -15.48
CA GLU A 136 -10.59 -14.72 -15.47
C GLU A 136 -10.37 -13.95 -14.16
N VAL A 137 -10.29 -12.62 -14.26
CA VAL A 137 -10.18 -11.72 -13.12
C VAL A 137 -11.51 -11.69 -12.36
N GLY A 138 -11.71 -12.66 -11.48
CA GLY A 138 -12.85 -12.69 -10.57
C GLY A 138 -12.61 -11.82 -9.35
N GLY A 139 -13.19 -10.63 -9.30
CA GLY A 139 -13.11 -9.76 -8.11
C GLY A 139 -13.60 -10.49 -6.85
N ASN A 140 -12.77 -10.50 -5.81
CA ASN A 140 -13.10 -11.12 -4.52
C ASN A 140 -14.43 -10.56 -4.00
N SER A 141 -15.39 -11.42 -3.65
CA SER A 141 -16.71 -11.01 -3.15
C SER A 141 -16.59 -10.01 -2.00
N ARG A 142 -15.63 -10.22 -1.08
CA ARG A 142 -15.36 -9.30 0.02
C ARG A 142 -14.90 -7.93 -0.46
N PHE A 143 -14.05 -7.85 -1.48
CA PHE A 143 -13.64 -6.56 -2.06
C PHE A 143 -14.79 -5.88 -2.80
N LYS A 144 -15.62 -6.65 -3.53
CA LYS A 144 -16.81 -6.13 -4.20
C LYS A 144 -17.79 -5.51 -3.20
N THR A 145 -18.14 -6.24 -2.14
CA THR A 145 -19.03 -5.77 -1.07
C THR A 145 -18.45 -4.53 -0.38
N ARG A 146 -17.16 -4.54 -0.05
CA ARG A 146 -16.50 -3.39 0.57
C ARG A 146 -16.52 -2.16 -0.34
N ALA A 147 -16.24 -2.32 -1.63
CA ALA A 147 -16.30 -1.22 -2.59
C ALA A 147 -17.73 -0.67 -2.75
N THR A 148 -18.74 -1.54 -2.72
CA THR A 148 -20.14 -1.08 -2.77
C THR A 148 -20.53 -0.31 -1.52
N ASP A 149 -20.11 -0.79 -0.34
CA ASP A 149 -20.34 -0.11 0.93
C ASP A 149 -19.65 1.26 0.98
N MET A 150 -18.40 1.33 0.53
CA MET A 150 -17.66 2.60 0.41
C MET A 150 -18.34 3.58 -0.55
N ARG A 151 -18.83 3.09 -1.71
CA ARG A 151 -19.59 3.91 -2.65
C ARG A 151 -20.86 4.44 -2.01
N ARG A 152 -21.60 3.59 -1.31
CA ARG A 152 -22.84 3.95 -0.60
C ARG A 152 -22.60 5.01 0.47
N ASN A 153 -21.46 4.97 1.14
CA ASN A 153 -21.10 5.92 2.20
C ASN A 153 -20.36 7.16 1.67
N GLY A 154 -20.20 7.33 0.35
CA GLY A 154 -19.47 8.48 -0.22
C GLY A 154 -17.97 8.49 0.09
N LEU A 155 -17.41 7.34 0.49
CA LEU A 155 -15.99 7.17 0.86
C LEU A 155 -15.11 6.79 -0.33
N LEU A 156 -15.66 6.82 -1.55
CA LEU A 156 -14.91 6.64 -2.79
C LEU A 156 -14.85 7.95 -3.55
N VAL A 157 -13.63 8.39 -3.81
CA VAL A 157 -13.39 9.45 -4.78
C VAL A 157 -12.83 8.79 -6.03
N GLU A 158 -13.61 8.86 -7.09
CA GLU A 158 -13.20 8.42 -8.42
C GLU A 158 -12.55 9.63 -9.12
N ALA A 159 -11.23 9.67 -9.13
CA ALA A 159 -10.50 10.74 -9.81
C ALA A 159 -10.29 10.34 -11.28
N PRO A 160 -10.67 11.21 -12.24
CA PRO A 160 -10.21 11.03 -13.60
C PRO A 160 -8.69 11.12 -13.58
N LEU A 161 -8.03 10.13 -14.19
CA LEU A 161 -6.59 10.14 -14.38
C LEU A 161 -6.19 11.38 -15.19
N SER A 162 -5.75 12.46 -14.54
CA SER A 162 -5.12 13.58 -15.25
C SER A 162 -3.79 13.16 -15.87
N CYS A 163 -3.20 12.07 -15.37
CA CYS A 163 -2.05 11.40 -15.94
C CYS A 163 -2.46 10.15 -16.74
N ALA A 164 -3.44 10.31 -17.64
CA ALA A 164 -3.56 9.40 -18.78
C ALA A 164 -2.53 9.83 -19.84
N ARG A 165 -1.26 9.49 -19.61
CA ARG A 165 -0.40 9.17 -20.75
C ARG A 165 0.10 7.75 -20.63
N ILE A 166 -0.89 6.88 -20.74
CA ILE A 166 -0.77 5.74 -21.61
C ILE A 166 -1.91 5.77 -22.63
N ALA A 167 -1.71 6.44 -23.77
CA ALA A 167 -2.13 5.87 -25.05
C ALA A 167 -1.20 4.69 -25.46
N PHE A 168 -0.36 4.25 -24.53
CA PHE A 168 0.98 3.69 -24.76
C PHE A 168 1.06 2.17 -24.62
N LEU A 169 0.03 1.50 -24.11
CA LEU A 169 0.00 0.05 -23.96
C LEU A 169 -1.22 -0.56 -24.65
N ILE A 170 -1.71 0.08 -25.73
CA ILE A 170 -2.66 -0.47 -26.71
C ILE A 170 -4.14 -0.13 -26.38
N ASP A 171 -4.69 0.94 -26.96
CA ASP A 171 -5.94 0.92 -27.77
C ASP A 171 -6.41 2.35 -28.11
N ASP A 172 -7.03 2.48 -29.29
CA ASP A 172 -7.64 3.68 -29.89
C ASP A 172 -8.83 4.26 -29.09
N ASP A 173 -9.07 3.84 -27.84
CA ASP A 173 -10.20 4.38 -27.06
C ASP A 173 -9.91 4.45 -25.56
N CYS A 174 -9.59 5.66 -25.08
CA CYS A 174 -9.25 5.97 -23.70
C CYS A 174 -10.48 6.29 -22.82
N THR A 175 -11.63 5.68 -23.08
CA THR A 175 -12.86 5.97 -22.31
C THR A 175 -13.05 4.96 -21.17
N GLY A 176 -12.57 5.31 -19.95
CA GLY A 176 -13.12 4.69 -18.72
C GLY A 176 -12.17 4.22 -17.61
N VAL A 177 -10.88 4.55 -17.61
CA VAL A 177 -10.01 4.18 -16.47
C VAL A 177 -10.10 5.23 -15.36
N THR A 178 -10.89 4.95 -14.33
CA THR A 178 -10.99 5.79 -13.12
C THR A 178 -10.09 5.25 -12.02
N GLN A 179 -9.29 6.12 -11.40
CA GLN A 179 -8.60 5.77 -10.15
C GLN A 179 -9.58 5.96 -8.99
N VAL A 180 -9.90 4.86 -8.33
CA VAL A 180 -10.77 4.84 -7.16
C VAL A 180 -9.89 4.87 -5.92
N TRP A 181 -9.97 5.96 -5.16
CA TRP A 181 -9.27 6.09 -3.88
C TRP A 181 -10.26 6.05 -2.72
N HIS A 182 -9.74 5.61 -1.58
CA HIS A 182 -10.48 5.59 -0.33
C HIS A 182 -10.35 6.95 0.37
N THR A 183 -11.45 7.65 0.62
CA THR A 183 -11.48 8.81 1.52
C THR A 183 -11.98 8.36 2.89
N HIS A 184 -11.12 8.38 3.92
CA HIS A 184 -11.58 8.24 5.31
C HIS A 184 -12.08 9.60 5.82
N LEU A 185 -13.20 10.08 5.26
CA LEU A 185 -14.00 11.15 5.85
C LEU A 185 -15.28 10.54 6.42
N GLY A 186 -15.17 10.09 7.66
CA GLY A 186 -16.22 9.51 8.50
C GLY A 186 -15.66 9.21 9.87
#